data_AF-A0A1S2VMR5-F1
#
_entry.id   AF-A0A1S2VMR5-F1
#
_cell.length_a   1.000
_cell.length_b   1.000
_cell.length_c   1.000
_cell.angle_alpha   90.00
_cell.angle_beta   90.00
_cell.angle_gamma   90.00
#
_symmetry.space_group_name_H-M   'P 1'
#
loop_
_entity.id
_entity.type
_entity.pdbx_description
1 polymer ?
#
loop_
_entity_poly.entity_id
_entity_poly.type
_entity_poly.pdbx_seq_one_letter_code
_entity_poly.pdbx_strand_id
1 'polypeptide(L)'
;MLERLEEIRENIFRYLEARIELFTLETRGKIEDGATKAIHGIILGFLATITLIFLFSLLAAWLNYVLDSRYLGFLIVASFFLVLTIIWAVAKNFWINMIREIAYSAIKKQQETKQKERAEAVEELMDKTRNTLNESGRYINENRPNA
;
A
#
# COMPACT_ATOMS: atom_id res chain seq x y z
N MET A 1 -23.65 20.54 -40.30
CA MET A 1 -23.53 20.49 -38.82
C MET A 1 -23.55 19.06 -38.29
N LEU A 2 -24.37 18.16 -38.87
CA LEU A 2 -24.43 16.75 -38.47
C LEU A 2 -23.14 15.96 -38.74
N GLU A 3 -22.48 16.18 -39.89
CA GLU A 3 -21.21 15.50 -40.23
C GLU A 3 -20.08 15.75 -39.22
N ARG A 4 -19.97 16.96 -38.67
CA ARG A 4 -18.95 17.26 -37.65
C ARG A 4 -19.23 16.58 -36.30
N LEU A 5 -20.50 16.35 -35.98
CA LEU A 5 -20.89 15.59 -34.79
C LEU A 5 -20.56 14.10 -34.96
N GLU A 6 -20.74 13.57 -36.17
CA GLU A 6 -20.33 12.21 -36.54
C GLU A 6 -18.81 12.04 -36.38
N GLU A 7 -18.02 12.99 -36.89
CA GLU A 7 -16.55 13.00 -36.82
C GLU A 7 -16.02 13.05 -35.37
N ILE A 8 -16.63 13.90 -34.53
CA ILE A 8 -16.28 14.02 -33.11
C ILE A 8 -16.66 12.74 -32.36
N ARG A 9 -17.84 12.17 -32.64
CA ARG A 9 -18.27 10.89 -32.06
C ARG A 9 -17.26 9.80 -32.40
N GLU A 10 -16.88 9.69 -33.67
CA GLU A 10 -15.97 8.65 -34.15
C GLU A 10 -14.57 8.79 -33.54
N ASN A 11 -14.04 9.99 -33.43
CA ASN A 11 -12.75 10.21 -32.75
C ASN A 11 -12.82 9.88 -31.25
N ILE A 12 -13.94 10.19 -30.57
CA ILE A 12 -14.12 9.82 -29.15
C ILE A 12 -14.20 8.31 -28.99
N PHE A 13 -14.91 7.60 -29.88
CA PHE A 13 -14.97 6.14 -29.86
C PHE A 13 -13.58 5.53 -30.09
N ARG A 14 -12.82 6.03 -31.08
CA ARG A 14 -11.45 5.56 -31.33
C ARG A 14 -10.52 5.78 -30.14
N TYR A 15 -10.64 6.92 -29.46
CA TYR A 15 -9.86 7.21 -28.25
C TYR A 15 -10.28 6.34 -27.06
N LEU A 16 -11.59 6.10 -26.90
CA LEU A 16 -12.12 5.25 -25.85
C LEU A 16 -11.67 3.80 -26.04
N GLU A 17 -11.70 3.30 -27.28
CA GLU A 17 -11.25 1.97 -27.66
C GLU A 17 -9.75 1.79 -27.36
N ALA A 18 -8.92 2.76 -27.74
CA ALA A 18 -7.50 2.76 -27.39
C ALA A 18 -7.25 2.75 -25.87
N ARG A 19 -8.06 3.49 -25.08
CA ARG A 19 -7.98 3.48 -23.62
C ARG A 19 -8.38 2.14 -23.02
N ILE A 20 -9.42 1.49 -23.54
CA ILE A 20 -9.88 0.17 -23.08
C ILE A 20 -8.82 -0.89 -23.38
N GLU A 21 -8.20 -0.82 -24.55
CA GLU A 21 -7.13 -1.73 -24.95
C GLU A 21 -5.88 -1.55 -24.07
N LEU A 22 -5.45 -0.31 -23.83
CA LEU A 22 -4.36 0.01 -22.89
C LEU A 22 -4.66 -0.46 -21.47
N PHE A 23 -5.88 -0.20 -20.98
CA PHE A 23 -6.31 -0.67 -19.66
C PHE A 23 -6.26 -2.19 -19.57
N THR A 24 -6.71 -2.90 -20.61
CA THR A 24 -6.66 -4.38 -20.65
C THR A 24 -5.23 -4.90 -20.66
N LEU A 25 -4.32 -4.28 -21.42
CA LEU A 25 -2.89 -4.63 -21.43
C LEU A 25 -2.25 -4.44 -20.04
N GLU A 26 -2.45 -3.27 -19.44
CA GLU A 26 -1.86 -2.93 -18.13
C GLU A 26 -2.43 -3.79 -17.01
N THR A 27 -3.73 -4.10 -17.08
CA THR A 27 -4.41 -4.97 -16.11
C THR A 27 -3.93 -6.40 -16.26
N ARG A 28 -3.74 -6.93 -17.47
CA ARG A 28 -3.17 -8.28 -17.68
C ARG A 28 -1.78 -8.42 -17.06
N GLY A 29 -0.87 -7.48 -17.31
CA GLY A 29 0.47 -7.52 -16.74
C GLY A 29 0.49 -7.47 -15.20
N LYS A 30 -0.41 -6.66 -14.60
CA LYS A 30 -0.54 -6.57 -13.12
C LYS A 30 -1.26 -7.78 -12.53
N ILE A 31 -2.23 -8.37 -13.24
CA ILE A 31 -2.95 -9.57 -12.82
C ILE A 31 -2.02 -10.76 -12.82
N GLU A 32 -1.17 -10.94 -13.83
CA GLU A 32 -0.30 -12.13 -13.90
C GLU A 32 0.68 -12.20 -12.71
N ASP A 33 1.38 -11.10 -12.42
CA ASP A 33 2.32 -11.05 -11.28
C ASP A 33 1.58 -11.05 -9.93
N GLY A 34 0.48 -10.29 -9.83
CA GLY A 34 -0.34 -10.21 -8.62
C GLY A 34 -1.02 -11.54 -8.27
N ALA A 35 -1.62 -12.21 -9.26
CA ALA A 35 -2.31 -13.48 -9.08
C ALA A 35 -1.32 -14.61 -8.76
N THR A 36 -0.16 -14.66 -9.42
CA THR A 36 0.87 -15.66 -9.14
C THR A 36 1.37 -15.54 -7.71
N LYS A 37 1.67 -14.32 -7.25
CA LYS A 37 2.07 -14.06 -5.85
C LYS A 37 0.95 -14.36 -4.85
N ALA A 38 -0.29 -14.03 -5.18
CA ALA A 38 -1.44 -14.35 -4.33
C ALA A 38 -1.63 -15.86 -4.18
N ILE A 39 -1.60 -16.62 -5.29
CA ILE A 39 -1.72 -18.08 -5.26
C ILE A 39 -0.57 -18.70 -4.46
N HIS A 40 0.68 -18.27 -4.72
CA HIS A 40 1.82 -18.75 -3.95
C HIS A 40 1.67 -18.44 -2.46
N GLY A 41 1.23 -17.23 -2.12
CA GLY A 41 0.97 -16.82 -0.73
C GLY A 41 -0.12 -17.66 -0.06
N ILE A 42 -1.20 -18.00 -0.77
CA ILE A 42 -2.26 -18.88 -0.27
C ILE A 42 -1.71 -20.28 0.01
N ILE A 43 -0.98 -20.86 -0.95
CA ILE A 43 -0.37 -22.19 -0.79
C ILE A 43 0.61 -22.20 0.39
N LEU A 44 1.48 -21.20 0.46
CA LEU A 44 2.45 -21.07 1.55
C LEU A 44 1.76 -20.89 2.90
N GLY A 45 0.73 -20.04 2.97
CA GLY A 45 -0.06 -19.83 4.19
C GLY A 45 -0.79 -21.10 4.63
N PHE A 46 -1.33 -21.87 3.69
CA PHE A 46 -1.95 -23.17 3.97
C PHE A 46 -0.91 -24.16 4.52
N LEU A 47 0.25 -24.26 3.88
CA LEU A 47 1.33 -25.15 4.32
C LEU A 47 1.84 -24.77 5.73
N ALA A 48 2.06 -23.48 5.96
CA ALA A 48 2.47 -22.95 7.25
C ALA A 48 1.43 -23.24 8.35
N THR A 49 0.14 -23.12 8.02
CA THR A 49 -0.95 -23.45 8.95
C THR A 49 -0.93 -24.93 9.33
N ILE A 50 -0.74 -25.83 8.35
CA ILE A 50 -0.61 -27.26 8.61
C ILE A 50 0.61 -27.53 9.51
N THR A 51 1.78 -26.99 9.16
CA THR A 51 3.01 -27.14 9.96
C THR A 51 2.78 -26.67 11.41
N LEU A 52 2.09 -25.54 11.60
CA LEU A 52 1.81 -24.99 12.91
C LEU A 52 0.88 -25.91 13.74
N ILE A 53 -0.16 -26.47 13.12
CA ILE A 53 -1.04 -27.46 13.78
C ILE A 53 -0.22 -28.68 14.23
N PHE A 54 0.68 -29.18 13.37
CA PHE A 54 1.56 -30.29 13.74
C PHE A 54 2.52 -29.92 14.87
N LEU A 55 3.08 -28.71 14.88
CA LEU A 55 3.94 -28.24 15.97
C LEU A 55 3.20 -28.19 17.31
N PHE A 56 1.96 -27.68 17.35
CA PHE A 56 1.18 -27.67 18.59
C PHE A 56 0.73 -29.06 19.02
N SER A 57 0.37 -29.94 18.08
CA SER A 57 0.10 -31.35 18.38
C SER A 57 1.34 -32.06 18.93
N LEU A 58 2.52 -31.81 18.36
CA LEU A 58 3.79 -32.35 18.83
C LEU A 58 4.11 -31.83 20.24
N LEU A 59 3.93 -30.54 20.49
CA LEU A 59 4.11 -29.93 21.81
C LEU A 59 3.17 -30.56 22.84
N ALA A 60 1.89 -30.72 22.50
CA ALA A 60 0.92 -31.37 23.36
C ALA A 60 1.28 -32.84 23.65
N ALA A 61 1.74 -33.58 22.63
CA ALA A 61 2.21 -34.95 22.79
C ALA A 61 3.48 -35.03 23.66
N TRP A 62 4.39 -34.07 23.53
CA TRP A 62 5.57 -33.97 24.40
C TRP A 62 5.18 -33.65 25.85
N LEU A 63 4.24 -32.73 26.08
CA LEU A 63 3.69 -32.48 27.42
C LEU A 63 3.03 -33.74 27.99
N ASN A 64 2.25 -34.48 27.20
CA ASN A 64 1.66 -35.74 27.63
C ASN A 64 2.71 -36.73 28.14
N TYR A 65 3.84 -36.84 27.43
CA TYR A 65 4.96 -37.70 27.85
C TYR A 65 5.58 -37.24 29.18
N VAL A 66 5.81 -35.94 29.35
CA VAL A 66 6.42 -35.39 30.58
C VAL A 66 5.47 -35.48 31.78
N LEU A 67 4.16 -35.34 31.56
CA LEU A 67 3.13 -35.39 32.60
C LEU A 67 2.64 -36.81 32.90
N ASP A 68 3.21 -37.84 32.25
CA ASP A 68 2.78 -39.25 32.33
C ASP A 68 1.26 -39.41 32.15
N SER A 69 0.69 -38.66 31.20
CA SER A 69 -0.75 -38.61 30.97
C SER A 69 -1.08 -38.58 29.49
N ARG A 70 -2.16 -39.26 29.10
CA ARG A 70 -2.55 -39.39 27.69
C ARG A 70 -3.16 -38.10 27.10
N TYR A 71 -3.69 -37.19 27.93
CA TYR A 71 -4.48 -36.05 27.43
C TYR A 71 -4.15 -34.68 28.05
N LEU A 72 -3.43 -34.63 29.17
CA LEU A 72 -3.19 -33.37 29.89
C LEU A 72 -2.41 -32.33 29.07
N GLY A 73 -1.48 -32.75 28.21
CA GLY A 73 -0.73 -31.87 27.33
C GLY A 73 -1.62 -31.16 26.30
N PHE A 74 -2.62 -31.84 25.75
CA PHE A 74 -3.61 -31.20 24.88
C PHE A 74 -4.46 -30.19 25.65
N LEU A 75 -4.85 -30.53 26.88
CA LEU A 75 -5.66 -29.64 27.72
C LEU A 75 -4.89 -28.36 28.07
N ILE A 76 -3.61 -28.46 28.43
CA ILE A 76 -2.75 -27.31 28.73
C ILE A 76 -2.63 -26.38 27.52
N VAL A 77 -2.32 -26.93 26.34
CA VAL A 77 -2.21 -26.14 25.11
C VAL A 77 -3.55 -25.49 24.76
N ALA A 78 -4.66 -26.22 24.88
CA ALA A 78 -6.00 -25.69 24.63
C ALA A 78 -6.37 -24.56 25.61
N SER A 79 -6.09 -24.73 26.91
CA SER A 79 -6.34 -23.71 27.93
C SER A 79 -5.50 -22.45 27.70
N PHE A 80 -4.25 -22.59 27.28
CA PHE A 80 -3.40 -21.45 26.90
C PHE A 80 -4.04 -20.64 25.77
N PHE A 81 -4.48 -21.30 24.69
CA PHE A 81 -5.15 -20.62 23.58
C PHE A 81 -6.50 -20.04 23.96
N LEU A 82 -7.24 -20.68 24.85
CA LEU A 82 -8.51 -20.18 25.37
C LEU A 82 -8.31 -18.89 26.17
N VAL A 83 -7.32 -18.84 27.06
CA VAL A 83 -6.96 -17.62 27.80
C VAL A 83 -6.55 -16.52 26.83
N LEU A 84 -5.71 -16.82 25.84
CA LEU A 84 -5.29 -15.85 24.83
C LEU A 84 -6.48 -15.29 24.05
N THR A 85 -7.43 -16.16 23.69
CA THR A 85 -8.69 -15.79 23.01
C THR A 85 -9.54 -14.86 23.88
N ILE A 86 -9.68 -15.16 25.18
CA ILE A 86 -10.42 -14.31 26.12
C ILE A 86 -9.75 -12.94 26.25
N ILE A 87 -8.43 -12.88 26.43
CA ILE A 87 -7.68 -11.62 26.48
C ILE A 87 -7.95 -10.80 25.23
N TRP A 88 -7.91 -11.42 24.05
CA TRP A 88 -8.14 -10.73 22.79
C TRP A 88 -9.58 -10.22 22.65
N ALA A 89 -10.56 -11.03 23.05
CA ALA A 89 -11.97 -10.67 23.02
C ALA A 89 -12.29 -9.49 23.96
N VAL A 90 -11.73 -9.49 25.18
CA VAL A 90 -11.93 -8.42 26.16
C VAL A 90 -11.16 -7.16 25.77
N ALA A 91 -9.93 -7.31 25.26
CA ALA A 91 -9.09 -6.19 24.84
C ALA A 91 -9.47 -5.60 23.48
N LYS A 92 -10.58 -6.03 22.85
CA LYS A 92 -11.01 -5.58 21.52
C LYS A 92 -10.93 -4.05 21.35
N ASN A 93 -11.38 -3.30 22.35
CA ASN A 93 -11.38 -1.83 22.30
C ASN A 93 -9.97 -1.24 22.32
N PHE A 94 -9.02 -1.86 23.02
CA PHE A 94 -7.62 -1.46 23.04
C PHE A 94 -6.96 -1.70 21.68
N TRP A 95 -7.17 -2.88 21.08
CA TRP A 95 -6.62 -3.22 19.77
C TRP A 95 -7.16 -2.31 18.66
N ILE A 96 -8.46 -2.00 18.67
CA ILE A 96 -9.07 -1.08 17.70
C ILE A 96 -8.44 0.31 17.80
N ASN A 97 -8.26 0.83 19.01
CA ASN A 97 -7.66 2.15 19.21
C ASN A 97 -6.19 2.18 18.76
N MET A 98 -5.42 1.11 19.04
CA MET A 98 -4.04 1.01 18.60
C MET A 98 -3.91 0.96 17.06
N ILE A 99 -4.76 0.18 16.39
CA ILE A 99 -4.79 0.13 14.91
C ILE A 99 -5.12 1.51 14.34
N ARG A 100 -6.04 2.22 14.98
CA ARG A 100 -6.46 3.55 14.56
C ARG A 100 -5.33 4.58 14.66
N GLU A 101 -4.56 4.57 15.74
CA GLU A 101 -3.38 5.44 15.91
C GLU A 101 -2.27 5.15 14.88
N ILE A 102 -2.01 3.86 14.61
CA ILE A 102 -1.04 3.46 13.59
C ILE A 102 -1.51 3.93 12.19
N ALA A 103 -2.79 3.75 11.89
CA ALA A 103 -3.36 4.21 10.63
C ALA A 103 -3.28 5.74 10.47
N TYR A 104 -3.65 6.51 11.51
CA TYR A 104 -3.57 7.97 11.48
C TYR A 104 -2.13 8.48 11.34
N SER A 105 -1.19 7.92 12.10
CA SER A 105 0.22 8.32 12.03
C SER A 105 0.87 7.97 10.69
N ALA A 106 0.52 6.84 10.08
CA ALA A 106 0.99 6.48 8.73
C ALA A 106 0.50 7.48 7.67
N ILE A 107 -0.79 7.84 7.70
CA ILE A 107 -1.37 8.80 6.76
C ILE A 107 -0.79 10.21 6.97
N LYS A 108 -0.69 10.67 8.24
CA LYS A 108 -0.12 11.98 8.58
C LYS A 108 1.33 12.11 8.14
N LYS A 109 2.15 11.09 8.40
CA LYS A 109 3.55 11.04 7.98
C LYS A 109 3.68 11.12 6.46
N GLN A 110 2.81 10.43 5.72
CA GLN A 110 2.79 10.51 4.26
C GLN A 110 2.44 11.92 3.76
N GLN A 111 1.47 12.59 4.39
CA GLN A 111 1.07 13.95 4.04
C GLN A 111 2.16 14.99 4.36
N GLU A 112 2.81 14.90 5.52
CA GLU A 112 3.92 15.79 5.90
C GLU A 112 5.09 15.69 4.92
N THR A 113 5.50 14.48 4.53
CA THR A 113 6.55 14.28 3.50
C THR A 113 6.16 14.91 2.17
N LYS A 114 4.92 14.69 1.71
CA LYS A 114 4.44 15.24 0.42
C LYS A 114 4.33 16.77 0.44
N GLN A 115 3.98 17.36 1.59
CA GLN A 115 3.93 18.82 1.73
C GLN A 115 5.34 19.44 1.76
N LYS A 116 6.31 18.74 2.36
CA LYS A 116 7.70 19.18 2.40
C LYS A 116 8.34 19.18 1.01
N GLU A 117 8.15 18.11 0.23
CA GLU A 117 8.58 18.04 -1.17
C GLU A 117 7.95 19.15 -2.03
N ARG A 118 6.67 19.46 -1.80
CA ARG A 118 5.99 20.56 -2.50
C ARG A 118 6.55 21.94 -2.12
N ALA A 119 6.85 22.16 -0.84
CA ALA A 119 7.45 23.42 -0.39
C ALA A 119 8.85 23.61 -0.99
N GLU A 120 9.67 22.56 -0.99
CA GLU A 120 11.01 22.56 -1.60
C GLU A 120 10.93 22.81 -3.12
N ALA A 121 10.00 22.16 -3.83
CA ALA A 121 9.79 22.38 -5.27
C ALA A 121 9.31 23.82 -5.59
N VAL A 122 8.45 24.41 -4.76
CA VAL A 122 7.99 25.79 -4.94
C VAL A 122 9.14 26.78 -4.70
N GLU A 123 9.98 26.53 -3.70
CA GLU A 123 11.17 27.33 -3.41
C GLU A 123 12.17 27.30 -4.56
N GLU A 124 12.45 26.11 -5.11
CA GLU A 124 13.31 25.95 -6.29
C GLU A 124 12.76 26.69 -7.52
N LEU A 125 11.45 26.64 -7.74
CA LEU A 125 10.80 27.39 -8.82
C LEU A 125 10.89 28.90 -8.61
N MET A 126 10.76 29.38 -7.36
CA MET A 126 10.91 30.80 -7.05
C MET A 126 12.35 31.28 -7.24
N ASP A 127 13.35 30.49 -6.85
CA ASP A 127 14.75 30.84 -7.07
C ASP A 127 15.11 30.85 -8.56
N LYS A 128 14.65 29.82 -9.31
CA LYS A 128 14.77 29.80 -10.77
C LYS A 128 14.12 31.00 -11.42
N THR A 129 12.90 31.36 -10.99
CA THR A 129 12.18 32.54 -11.49
C THR A 129 12.92 33.83 -11.15
N ARG A 130 13.41 33.97 -9.92
CA ARG A 130 14.20 35.12 -9.46
C ARG A 130 15.48 35.29 -10.29
N ASN A 131 16.19 34.20 -10.56
CA ASN A 131 17.39 34.22 -11.39
C ASN A 131 17.07 34.58 -12.85
N THR A 132 16.00 34.01 -13.44
CA THR A 132 15.58 34.39 -14.81
C THR A 132 15.13 35.85 -14.94
N LEU A 133 14.48 36.41 -13.90
CA LEU A 133 14.07 37.81 -13.88
C LEU A 133 15.27 38.75 -13.75
N ASN A 134 16.28 38.36 -12.96
CA ASN A 134 17.51 39.13 -12.79
C ASN A 134 18.41 39.07 -14.05
N GLU A 135 18.48 37.92 -14.72
CA GLU A 135 19.11 37.79 -16.04
C GLU A 135 18.38 38.65 -17.08
N SER A 136 17.05 38.57 -17.14
CA SER A 136 16.22 39.40 -18.03
C SER A 136 16.44 40.90 -17.78
N GLY A 137 16.53 41.33 -16.52
CA GLY A 137 16.84 42.72 -16.16
C GLY A 137 18.24 43.17 -16.57
N ARG A 138 19.24 42.27 -16.55
CA ARG A 138 20.59 42.54 -17.06
C ARG A 138 20.62 42.72 -18.57
N TYR A 139 19.92 41.88 -19.34
CA TYR A 139 19.81 42.04 -20.80
C TYR A 139 19.17 43.37 -21.20
N ILE A 140 18.19 43.85 -20.42
CA ILE A 140 17.52 45.13 -20.71
C ILE A 140 18.42 46.33 -20.35
N ASN A 141 19.26 46.23 -19.32
CA ASN A 141 20.17 47.31 -18.90
C ASN A 141 21.42 47.41 -19.79
N GLU A 142 21.98 46.26 -20.19
CA GLU A 142 23.18 46.21 -21.04
C GLU A 142 22.92 46.65 -22.48
N ASN A 143 21.66 46.60 -22.93
CA ASN A 143 21.25 46.96 -24.29
C ASN A 143 20.47 48.28 -24.38
N ARG A 144 20.51 49.13 -23.34
CA ARG A 144 20.00 50.50 -23.44
C ARG A 144 20.96 51.33 -24.30
N PRO A 145 20.54 51.88 -25.45
CA PRO A 145 21.38 52.80 -26.21
C PRO A 145 21.62 54.05 -25.37
N ASN A 146 22.90 54.37 -25.19
CA ASN A 146 23.36 55.58 -24.51
C ASN A 146 22.81 56.78 -25.31
N ALA A 147 21.80 57.46 -24.76
CA ALA A 147 21.25 58.69 -25.31
C ALA A 147 22.11 59.90 -24.94
#